data_AF-A0AB73ABN3-F1
#
_entry.id   AF-A0AB73ABN3-F1
#
_cell.length_a   1.000
_cell.length_b   1.000
_cell.length_c   1.000
_cell.angle_alpha   90.00
_cell.angle_beta   90.00
_cell.angle_gamma   90.00
#
_symmetry.space_group_name_H-M   'P 1'
#
loop_
_entity.id
_entity.type
_entity.pdbx_description
1 polymer ?
#
loop_
_entity_poly.entity_id
_entity_poly.type
_entity_poly.pdbx_seq_one_letter_code
_entity_poly.pdbx_strand_id
1 'polypeptide(L)'
;MSIDAEKWSSSLKIAAIGNKQIKGFVKGLQKYVKTVERIDAYEYGEKALFERIRAVDYVYVCIDSVPHHVTNFLKSEIELMEKTEFFYRPSIDDGVTRMNYLYWLQEGKRVEIKKNKKYVLDKKQM
;
A
#
# COMPACT_ATOMS: atom_id res chain seq x y z
N MET A 1 -0.23 16.21 -8.15
CA MET A 1 -0.37 15.90 -6.71
C MET A 1 -0.17 17.18 -5.92
N SER A 2 -0.80 17.33 -4.75
CA SER A 2 -0.43 18.40 -3.82
C SER A 2 1.00 18.17 -3.32
N ILE A 3 1.69 19.21 -2.84
CA ILE A 3 3.03 19.11 -2.24
C ILE A 3 3.03 18.09 -1.10
N ASP A 4 1.95 18.00 -0.34
CA ASP A 4 1.81 17.07 0.78
C ASP A 4 1.63 15.62 0.32
N ALA A 5 0.90 15.38 -0.77
CA ALA A 5 0.78 14.04 -1.37
C ALA A 5 2.10 13.55 -1.95
N GLU A 6 2.89 14.44 -2.56
CA GLU A 6 4.22 14.12 -3.09
C GLU A 6 5.20 13.80 -1.95
N LYS A 7 5.23 14.62 -0.90
CA LYS A 7 6.04 14.34 0.31
C LYS A 7 5.65 13.01 0.96
N TRP A 8 4.35 12.75 1.11
CA TRP A 8 3.86 11.51 1.67
C TRP A 8 4.27 10.30 0.83
N SER A 9 3.97 10.31 -0.48
CA SER A 9 4.30 9.19 -1.38
C SER A 9 5.80 8.92 -1.46
N SER A 10 6.63 9.97 -1.54
CA SER A 10 8.09 9.85 -1.59
C SER A 10 8.73 9.22 -0.34
N SER A 11 7.97 9.06 0.75
CA SER A 11 8.43 8.40 1.98
C SER A 11 8.15 6.89 2.01
N LEU A 12 7.25 6.39 1.15
CA LEU A 12 6.70 5.04 1.21
C LEU A 12 7.64 3.98 0.63
N LYS A 13 7.67 2.83 1.29
CA LYS A 13 8.26 1.57 0.82
C LYS A 13 7.13 0.62 0.42
N ILE A 14 7.17 0.14 -0.82
CA ILE A 14 6.16 -0.76 -1.37
C ILE A 14 6.81 -2.08 -1.78
N ALA A 15 6.18 -3.20 -1.40
CA ALA A 15 6.45 -4.50 -2.00
C ALA A 15 5.40 -4.78 -3.08
N ALA A 16 5.82 -4.92 -4.33
CA ALA A 16 4.98 -5.33 -5.45
C ALA A 16 5.17 -6.83 -5.69
N ILE A 17 4.19 -7.63 -5.30
CA ILE A 17 4.23 -9.09 -5.41
C ILE A 17 3.56 -9.50 -6.73
N GLY A 18 4.36 -10.12 -7.60
CA GLY A 18 3.92 -10.61 -8.89
C GLY A 18 5.09 -11.01 -9.79
N ASN A 19 4.77 -11.69 -10.88
CA ASN A 19 5.77 -12.29 -11.75
C ASN A 19 6.50 -11.25 -12.65
N LYS A 20 7.21 -11.70 -13.68
CA LYS A 20 7.92 -10.81 -14.62
C LYS A 20 7.04 -9.80 -15.39
N GLN A 21 5.73 -10.02 -15.48
CA GLN A 21 4.80 -9.19 -16.26
C GLN A 21 4.52 -7.84 -15.59
N ILE A 22 4.69 -7.73 -14.27
CA ILE A 22 4.39 -6.50 -13.52
C ILE A 22 5.52 -5.46 -13.56
N LYS A 23 6.57 -5.68 -14.38
CA LYS A 23 7.71 -4.76 -14.51
C LYS A 23 7.28 -3.34 -14.93
N GLY A 24 6.31 -3.22 -15.83
CA GLY A 24 5.79 -1.92 -16.27
C GLY A 24 5.11 -1.16 -15.14
N PHE A 25 4.22 -1.83 -14.42
CA PHE A 25 3.55 -1.33 -13.22
C PHE A 25 4.54 -0.86 -12.15
N VAL A 26 5.56 -1.67 -11.85
CA VAL A 26 6.61 -1.31 -10.88
C VAL A 26 7.37 -0.06 -11.32
N LYS A 27 7.73 0.06 -12.60
CA LYS A 27 8.40 1.25 -13.14
C LYS A 27 7.56 2.52 -13.02
N GLY A 28 6.24 2.42 -13.16
CA GLY A 28 5.31 3.54 -12.95
C GLY A 28 5.40 4.07 -11.52
N LEU A 29 5.33 3.16 -10.54
CA LEU A 29 5.38 3.48 -9.11
C LEU A 29 6.74 4.03 -8.64
N GLN A 30 7.85 3.50 -9.16
CA GLN A 30 9.21 3.87 -8.75
C GLN A 30 9.52 5.37 -8.88
N LYS A 31 8.78 6.10 -9.72
CA LYS A 31 8.94 7.54 -9.91
C LYS A 31 8.46 8.37 -8.72
N TYR A 32 7.63 7.80 -7.85
CA TYR A 32 6.87 8.55 -6.85
C TYR A 32 7.11 8.12 -5.41
N VAL A 33 7.70 6.94 -5.20
CA VAL A 33 7.88 6.38 -3.86
C VAL A 33 9.35 6.13 -3.53
N LYS A 34 9.66 6.01 -2.24
CA LYS A 34 11.04 5.82 -1.77
C LYS A 34 11.68 4.56 -2.34
N THR A 35 10.96 3.44 -2.26
CA THR A 35 11.39 2.15 -2.79
C THR A 35 10.20 1.33 -3.25
N VAL A 36 10.29 0.75 -4.45
CA VAL A 36 9.41 -0.34 -4.88
C VAL A 36 10.26 -1.56 -5.13
N GLU A 37 10.00 -2.62 -4.38
CA GLU A 37 10.62 -3.91 -4.59
C GLU A 37 9.67 -4.83 -5.32
N ARG A 38 10.10 -5.39 -6.46
CA ARG A 38 9.36 -6.42 -7.16
C ARG A 38 9.75 -7.77 -6.62
N ILE A 39 8.78 -8.52 -6.09
CA ILE A 39 9.01 -9.83 -5.50
C ILE A 39 8.21 -10.88 -6.28
N ASP A 40 8.91 -11.89 -6.80
CA ASP A 40 8.27 -13.07 -7.37
C ASP A 40 8.06 -14.12 -6.27
N ALA A 41 6.81 -14.32 -5.85
CA ALA A 41 6.48 -15.19 -4.73
C ALA A 41 6.80 -16.68 -4.99
N TYR A 42 6.98 -17.10 -6.25
CA TYR A 42 7.40 -18.45 -6.57
C TYR A 42 8.91 -18.69 -6.36
N GLU A 43 9.71 -17.62 -6.36
CA GLU A 43 11.18 -17.69 -6.34
C GLU A 43 11.79 -17.21 -5.02
N TYR A 44 11.08 -16.36 -4.27
CA TYR A 44 11.66 -15.59 -3.15
C TYR A 44 11.78 -16.37 -1.82
N GLY A 45 11.08 -17.50 -1.70
CA GLY A 45 10.99 -18.27 -0.46
C GLY A 45 10.02 -17.65 0.55
N GLU A 46 9.19 -18.49 1.18
CA GLU A 46 8.04 -18.05 1.97
C GLU A 46 8.41 -17.20 3.18
N LYS A 47 9.37 -17.67 4.00
CA LYS A 47 9.79 -16.96 5.22
C LYS A 47 10.28 -15.54 4.92
N ALA A 48 11.17 -15.41 3.93
CA ALA A 48 11.72 -14.12 3.53
C ALA A 48 10.65 -13.20 2.92
N LEU A 49 9.71 -13.76 2.14
CA LEU A 49 8.57 -13.02 1.60
C LEU A 49 7.71 -12.42 2.72
N PHE A 50 7.38 -13.21 3.74
CA PHE A 50 6.50 -12.76 4.83
C PHE A 50 7.17 -11.73 5.74
N GLU A 51 8.47 -11.91 6.04
CA GLU A 51 9.26 -10.88 6.73
C GLU A 51 9.27 -9.58 5.91
N ARG A 52 9.41 -9.68 4.58
CA ARG A 52 9.42 -8.50 3.72
C ARG A 52 8.07 -7.79 3.64
N ILE A 53 6.98 -8.54 3.53
CA ILE A 53 5.60 -8.03 3.59
C ILE A 53 5.38 -7.22 4.87
N ARG A 54 5.89 -7.70 6.01
CA ARG A 54 5.74 -6.98 7.29
C ARG A 54 6.53 -5.67 7.31
N ALA A 55 7.72 -5.64 6.71
CA ALA A 55 8.65 -4.50 6.78
C ALA A 55 8.31 -3.30 5.86
N VAL A 56 7.33 -3.42 4.96
CA VAL A 56 6.93 -2.36 4.02
C VAL A 56 5.65 -1.64 4.46
N ASP A 57 5.47 -0.41 3.97
CA ASP A 57 4.32 0.43 4.29
C ASP A 57 3.06 -0.06 3.55
N TYR A 58 3.20 -0.48 2.29
CA TYR A 58 2.11 -1.05 1.49
C TYR A 58 2.57 -2.29 0.72
N VAL A 59 1.62 -3.20 0.48
CA VAL A 59 1.81 -4.43 -0.30
C VAL A 59 0.89 -4.40 -1.50
N TYR A 60 1.45 -4.43 -2.70
CA TYR A 60 0.68 -4.41 -3.95
C TYR A 60 0.73 -5.80 -4.57
N VAL A 61 -0.41 -6.49 -4.62
CA VAL A 61 -0.49 -7.90 -5.01
C VAL A 61 -1.16 -8.03 -6.36
N CYS A 62 -0.44 -8.56 -7.35
CA CYS A 62 -0.97 -8.84 -8.68
C CYS A 62 -1.55 -10.26 -8.72
N ILE A 63 -2.84 -10.40 -8.43
CA ILE A 63 -3.50 -11.66 -8.03
C ILE A 63 -3.45 -12.77 -9.08
N ASP A 64 -3.24 -12.44 -10.35
CA ASP A 64 -3.11 -13.39 -11.46
C ASP A 64 -1.75 -14.08 -11.53
N SER A 65 -0.81 -13.70 -10.64
CA SER A 65 0.58 -14.14 -10.70
C SER A 65 1.17 -14.51 -9.34
N VAL A 66 0.33 -14.82 -8.35
CA VAL A 66 0.74 -15.05 -6.96
C VAL A 66 0.14 -16.35 -6.40
N PRO A 67 0.93 -17.17 -5.67
CA PRO A 67 0.42 -18.39 -5.02
C PRO A 67 -0.66 -18.10 -3.96
N HIS A 68 -1.58 -19.06 -3.79
CA HIS A 68 -2.67 -18.95 -2.79
C HIS A 68 -2.17 -18.77 -1.35
N HIS A 69 -1.05 -19.40 -0.97
CA HIS A 69 -0.51 -19.28 0.40
C HIS A 69 -0.16 -17.84 0.76
N VAL A 70 0.30 -17.03 -0.19
CA VAL A 70 0.58 -15.60 0.02
C VAL A 70 -0.72 -14.86 0.30
N THR A 71 -1.77 -15.09 -0.50
CA THR A 71 -3.07 -14.44 -0.27
C THR A 71 -3.74 -14.87 1.02
N ASN A 72 -3.51 -16.10 1.49
CA ASN A 72 -3.99 -16.59 2.77
C ASN A 72 -3.24 -15.93 3.93
N PHE A 73 -1.92 -15.80 3.81
CA PHE A 73 -1.10 -15.09 4.79
C PHE A 73 -1.51 -13.63 4.93
N LEU A 74 -1.74 -12.92 3.82
CA LEU A 74 -2.18 -11.53 3.86
C LEU A 74 -3.54 -11.36 4.56
N LYS A 75 -4.40 -12.38 4.50
CA LYS A 75 -5.71 -12.42 5.16
C LYS A 75 -5.67 -12.87 6.61
N SER A 76 -4.52 -13.36 7.12
CA SER A 76 -4.45 -13.90 8.48
C SER A 76 -4.42 -12.82 9.56
N GLU A 77 -4.05 -11.59 9.21
CA GLU A 77 -3.91 -10.45 10.14
C GLU A 77 -4.60 -9.21 9.54
N ILE A 78 -5.41 -8.50 10.34
CA ILE A 78 -6.14 -7.32 9.87
C ILE A 78 -5.18 -6.23 9.37
N GLU A 79 -4.06 -6.02 10.06
CA GLU A 79 -3.06 -5.01 9.71
C GLU A 79 -2.41 -5.30 8.35
N LEU A 80 -2.22 -6.58 8.00
CA LEU A 80 -1.71 -6.96 6.69
C LEU A 80 -2.75 -6.67 5.61
N MET A 81 -4.02 -6.99 5.85
CA MET A 81 -5.11 -6.67 4.93
C MET A 81 -5.26 -5.17 4.69
N GLU A 82 -5.17 -4.35 5.74
CA GLU A 82 -5.36 -2.90 5.66
C GLU A 82 -4.30 -2.19 4.81
N LYS A 83 -3.08 -2.74 4.73
CA LYS A 83 -2.01 -2.20 3.89
C LYS A 83 -1.85 -2.91 2.54
N THR A 84 -2.72 -3.87 2.24
CA THR A 84 -2.64 -4.66 1.01
C THR A 84 -3.62 -4.16 -0.05
N GLU A 85 -3.10 -3.91 -1.24
CA GLU A 85 -3.88 -3.54 -2.42
C GLU A 85 -3.79 -4.64 -3.47
N PHE A 86 -4.94 -5.12 -3.93
CA PHE A 86 -5.03 -6.18 -4.92
C PHE A 86 -5.27 -5.59 -6.31
N PHE A 87 -4.53 -6.09 -7.29
CA PHE A 87 -4.60 -5.68 -8.68
C PHE A 87 -4.79 -6.91 -9.57
N TYR A 88 -5.67 -6.80 -10.56
CA TYR A 88 -5.82 -7.80 -11.61
C TYR A 88 -5.32 -7.19 -12.91
N ARG A 89 -4.23 -7.73 -13.48
CA ARG A 89 -3.61 -7.24 -14.71
C ARG A 89 -3.39 -5.70 -14.74
N PRO A 90 -2.65 -5.13 -13.77
CA PRO A 90 -2.55 -3.69 -13.64
C PRO A 90 -1.87 -3.04 -14.84
N SER A 91 -2.39 -1.86 -15.22
CA SER A 91 -1.72 -0.92 -16.11
C SER A 91 -0.51 -0.28 -15.44
N ILE A 92 0.29 0.48 -16.18
CA ILE A 92 1.47 1.19 -15.63
C ILE A 92 1.07 2.19 -14.54
N ASP A 93 -0.11 2.81 -14.67
CA ASP A 93 -0.52 3.94 -13.83
C ASP A 93 -1.49 3.55 -12.70
N ASP A 94 -1.98 2.31 -12.68
CA ASP A 94 -2.95 1.84 -11.69
C ASP A 94 -2.42 1.97 -10.26
N GLY A 95 -1.13 1.70 -10.07
CA GLY A 95 -0.50 1.77 -8.76
C GLY A 95 -0.46 3.20 -8.23
N VAL A 96 -0.17 4.17 -9.11
CA VAL A 96 -0.13 5.60 -8.75
C VAL A 96 -1.55 6.10 -8.47
N THR A 97 -2.53 5.66 -9.27
CA THR A 97 -3.94 5.97 -9.05
C THR A 97 -4.41 5.46 -7.68
N ARG A 98 -4.07 4.22 -7.34
CA ARG A 98 -4.40 3.64 -6.03
C ARG A 98 -3.73 4.38 -4.88
N MET A 99 -2.46 4.72 -5.04
CA MET A 99 -1.71 5.48 -4.04
C MET A 99 -2.33 6.88 -3.80
N ASN A 100 -2.75 7.58 -4.85
CA ASN A 100 -3.44 8.86 -4.73
C ASN A 100 -4.77 8.70 -3.96
N TYR A 101 -5.54 7.63 -4.25
CA TYR A 101 -6.74 7.31 -3.47
C TYR A 101 -6.44 7.09 -1.98
N LEU A 102 -5.39 6.33 -1.66
CA LEU A 102 -4.99 6.05 -0.28
C LEU A 102 -4.63 7.31 0.50
N TYR A 103 -3.92 8.25 -0.15
CA TYR A 103 -3.61 9.54 0.44
C TYR A 103 -4.89 10.29 0.86
N TRP A 104 -5.85 10.43 -0.05
CA TRP A 104 -7.09 11.15 0.24
C TRP A 104 -7.96 10.45 1.28
N LEU A 105 -7.96 9.12 1.29
CA LEU A 105 -8.63 8.35 2.34
C LEU A 105 -8.02 8.64 3.72
N GLN A 106 -6.69 8.71 3.81
CA GLN A 106 -6.00 9.03 5.06
C GLN A 106 -6.25 10.48 5.50
N GLU A 107 -6.24 11.43 4.57
CA GLU A 107 -6.56 12.83 4.87
C GLU A 107 -8.00 13.00 5.34
N GLY A 108 -8.97 12.31 4.72
CA GLY A 108 -10.36 12.28 5.18
C GLY A 108 -10.48 11.81 6.65
N LYS A 109 -9.83 10.69 6.98
CA LYS A 109 -9.77 10.16 8.36
C LYS A 109 -9.15 11.16 9.33
N ARG A 110 -8.06 11.85 8.94
CA ARG A 110 -7.40 12.87 9.77
C ARG A 110 -8.33 14.05 10.07
N VAL A 111 -9.10 14.50 9.07
CA VAL A 111 -10.07 15.60 9.23
C VAL A 111 -11.18 15.21 10.22
N GLU A 112 -11.71 13.99 10.12
CA GLU A 112 -12.72 13.49 11.06
C GLU A 112 -12.21 13.43 12.51
N ILE A 113 -11.01 12.90 12.72
CA ILE A 113 -10.39 12.84 14.05
C ILE A 113 -10.22 14.25 14.64
N LYS A 114 -9.79 15.22 13.83
CA LYS A 114 -9.64 16.63 14.28
C LYS A 114 -10.99 17.23 14.68
N LYS A 115 -12.05 16.99 13.90
CA LYS A 115 -13.42 17.44 14.24
C LYS A 115 -13.90 16.84 15.56
N ASN A 116 -13.72 15.54 15.75
CA ASN A 116 -14.14 14.84 16.98
C ASN A 116 -13.36 15.33 18.20
N LYS A 117 -12.04 15.56 18.09
CA LYS A 117 -11.24 16.13 19.19
C LYS A 117 -11.71 17.53 19.58
N LYS A 118 -11.99 18.38 18.59
CA LYS A 118 -12.51 19.74 18.84
C LYS A 118 -13.84 19.67 19.59
N TYR A 119 -14.78 18.83 19.13
CA TYR A 119 -16.08 18.64 19.78
C TYR A 119 -15.97 18.20 21.25
N VAL A 120 -15.04 17.27 21.56
CA VAL A 120 -14.82 16.81 22.94
C VAL A 120 -14.22 17.90 23.82
N LEU A 121 -13.33 18.74 23.29
CA LEU A 121 -12.74 19.86 24.04
C LEU A 121 -13.78 20.94 24.32
N ASP A 122 -14.59 21.30 23.33
CA ASP A 122 -15.65 22.31 23.46
C ASP A 122 -16.68 21.88 24.53
N LYS A 123 -17.02 20.58 24.60
CA LYS A 123 -17.90 20.03 25.65
C LYS A 123 -17.31 19.99 27.06
N LYS A 124 -15.99 20.01 27.22
CA LYS A 124 -15.34 20.00 28.54
C LYS A 124 -15.18 21.41 29.12
N GLN A 125 -15.40 22.45 28.32
CA GLN A 125 -15.33 23.86 28.73
C GLN A 125 -16.71 24.47 29.05
N MET A 126 -17.79 23.70 28.88
CA MET A 126 -19.14 24.00 29.38
C MET A 126 -19.39 23.24 30.69
#